data_AF-A0A2T7TUG4-F1
#
_entry.id   AF-A0A2T7TUG4-F1
#
_cell.length_a   1.000
_cell.length_b   1.000
_cell.length_c   1.000
_cell.angle_alpha   90.00
_cell.angle_beta   90.00
_cell.angle_gamma   90.00
#
_symmetry.space_group_name_H-M   'P 1'
#
loop_
_entity.id
_entity.type
_entity.pdbx_description
1 polymer ?
#
loop_
_entity_poly.entity_id
_entity_poly.type
_entity_poly.pdbx_seq_one_letter_code
_entity_poly.pdbx_strand_id
1 'polypeptide(L)'
;MLMFGLELDRRLKAAGSPVQSIPAHPGVASTDVTRRGRPGRPCPAAPGQSHLQRHRPVPDPGRIAPAVCRSSSDAKGGIYYGPEGVREARGYPTEAEIAP
;
A
#
# COMPACT_ATOMS: atom_id res chain seq x y z
N MET A 1 10.57 3.00 -0.76
CA MET A 1 9.65 4.14 -0.98
C MET A 1 9.20 4.77 0.32
N LEU A 2 8.89 3.99 1.35
CA LEU A 2 8.46 4.51 2.67
C LEU A 2 9.38 5.61 3.23
N MET A 3 10.66 5.31 3.46
CA MET A 3 11.61 6.29 4.04
C MET A 3 11.72 7.58 3.23
N PHE A 4 11.65 7.48 1.90
CA PHE A 4 11.62 8.66 1.03
C PHE A 4 10.36 9.49 1.25
N GLY A 5 9.18 8.85 1.31
CA GLY A 5 7.92 9.55 1.53
C GLY A 5 7.86 10.25 2.90
N LEU A 6 8.42 9.62 3.93
CA LEU A 6 8.51 10.19 5.28
C LEU A 6 9.46 11.39 5.34
N GLU A 7 10.66 11.26 4.77
CA GLU A 7 11.64 12.36 4.77
C GLU A 7 11.20 13.51 3.85
N LEU A 8 10.51 13.20 2.74
CA LEU A 8 9.90 14.22 1.89
C LEU A 8 8.87 15.03 2.67
N ASP A 9 7.97 14.37 3.42
CA ASP A 9 6.99 15.06 4.25
C ASP A 9 7.65 15.93 5.33
N ARG A 10 8.69 15.41 5.99
CA ARG A 10 9.48 16.16 6.99
C ARG A 10 10.09 17.43 6.38
N ARG A 11 10.66 17.33 5.19
CA ARG A 11 11.27 18.47 4.48
C ARG A 11 10.24 19.47 3.99
N LEU A 12 9.10 19.01 3.47
CA LEU A 12 8.00 19.87 3.05
C LEU A 12 7.46 20.71 4.23
N LYS A 13 7.26 20.08 5.40
CA LYS A 13 6.88 20.77 6.63
C LYS A 13 7.94 21.79 7.08
N ALA A 14 9.22 21.40 7.07
CA ALA A 14 10.32 22.30 7.42
C ALA A 14 10.45 23.51 6.48
N ALA A 15 10.06 23.35 5.22
CA ALA A 15 10.02 24.42 4.22
C ALA A 15 8.72 25.26 4.24
N GLY A 16 7.77 24.96 5.12
CA GLY A 16 6.47 25.63 5.18
C GLY A 16 5.56 25.34 3.97
N SER A 17 5.79 24.24 3.25
CA SER A 17 4.98 23.86 2.09
C SER A 17 3.60 23.38 2.52
N PRO A 18 2.51 23.72 1.80
CA PRO A 18 1.19 23.15 2.03
C PRO A 18 1.04 21.72 1.48
N VAL A 19 2.04 21.21 0.75
CA VAL A 19 2.02 19.86 0.17
C VAL A 19 2.33 18.83 1.25
N GLN A 20 1.55 17.75 1.26
CA GLN A 20 1.77 16.59 2.12
C GLN A 20 2.31 15.41 1.30
N SER A 21 3.28 14.69 1.86
CA SER A 21 3.75 13.42 1.29
C SER A 21 3.16 12.26 2.08
N ILE A 22 2.40 11.42 1.38
CA ILE A 22 1.63 10.33 1.98
C ILE A 22 2.07 9.02 1.33
N PRO A 23 3.08 8.33 1.88
CA PRO A 23 3.46 7.01 1.38
C PRO A 23 2.32 6.02 1.60
N ALA A 24 2.00 5.24 0.57
CA ALA A 24 1.00 4.19 0.66
C ALA A 24 1.42 2.96 -0.15
N HIS A 25 0.92 1.78 0.21
CA HIS A 25 1.09 0.57 -0.58
C HIS A 25 -0.26 -0.09 -0.88
N PRO A 26 -0.42 -0.66 -2.09
CA PRO A 26 -1.68 -1.26 -2.54
C PRO A 26 -1.94 -2.66 -1.92
N GLY A 27 -1.06 -3.16 -1.06
CA GLY A 27 -1.01 -4.59 -0.71
C GLY A 27 -0.56 -5.47 -1.89
N VAL A 28 -1.02 -6.72 -1.91
CA VAL A 28 -0.69 -7.70 -2.95
C VAL A 28 -1.59 -7.49 -4.17
N ALA A 29 -1.01 -6.93 -5.22
CA ALA A 29 -1.68 -6.77 -6.50
C ALA A 29 -1.65 -8.07 -7.32
N SER A 30 -2.80 -8.49 -7.86
CA SER A 30 -2.91 -9.64 -8.79
C SER A 30 -2.51 -9.24 -10.22
N THR A 31 -1.28 -8.76 -10.41
CA THR A 31 -0.75 -8.39 -11.73
C THR A 31 -0.03 -9.57 -12.40
N ASP A 32 0.21 -9.44 -13.70
CA ASP A 32 1.01 -10.40 -14.49
C ASP A 32 2.41 -10.61 -13.90
N VAL A 33 2.97 -9.60 -13.23
CA VAL A 33 4.25 -9.68 -12.53
C VAL A 33 4.15 -10.62 -11.32
N THR A 34 3.11 -10.48 -10.50
CA THR A 34 2.87 -11.37 -9.35
C THR A 34 2.53 -12.79 -9.79
N ARG A 35 1.84 -12.95 -10.94
CA ARG A 35 1.43 -14.26 -11.49
C ARG A 35 2.58 -15.03 -12.14
N ARG A 36 3.45 -14.36 -12.89
CA ARG A 36 4.57 -15.01 -13.61
C ARG A 36 5.80 -15.19 -12.72
N GLY A 37 5.92 -14.43 -11.63
CA GLY A 37 7.14 -14.39 -10.83
C GLY A 37 8.27 -13.69 -11.58
N ARG A 38 9.41 -13.51 -10.90
CA ARG A 38 10.61 -12.93 -11.50
C ARG A 38 11.29 -13.98 -12.39
N PRO A 39 11.78 -13.64 -13.60
CA PRO A 39 12.54 -14.58 -14.42
C PRO A 39 13.71 -15.18 -13.62
N GLY A 40 13.79 -16.51 -13.56
CA GLY A 40 14.82 -17.24 -12.80
C GLY A 40 14.52 -17.47 -11.31
N ARG A 41 13.36 -17.03 -10.80
CA ARG A 41 12.93 -17.28 -9.42
C ARG A 41 11.42 -17.51 -9.39
N PRO A 42 10.94 -18.71 -9.78
CA PRO A 42 9.53 -19.04 -9.68
C PRO A 42 9.12 -18.90 -8.21
N CYS A 43 8.17 -18.02 -7.92
CA CYS A 43 7.60 -17.92 -6.59
C CYS A 43 6.72 -19.16 -6.43
N PRO A 44 7.00 -20.08 -5.49
CA PRO A 44 6.05 -21.14 -5.21
C PRO A 44 4.83 -20.43 -4.63
N ALA A 45 3.76 -20.31 -5.43
CA ALA A 45 2.49 -19.86 -4.89
C ALA A 45 2.16 -20.82 -3.75
N ALA A 46 2.19 -20.33 -2.51
CA ALA A 46 1.88 -21.17 -1.36
C ALA A 46 0.48 -21.78 -1.60
N PRO A 47 0.29 -23.09 -1.40
CA PRO A 47 -0.98 -23.74 -1.66
C PRO A 47 -2.08 -23.01 -0.87
N GLY A 48 -3.02 -22.39 -1.58
CA GLY A 48 -4.09 -21.56 -1.01
C GLY A 48 -4.07 -20.07 -1.38
N GLN A 49 -2.95 -19.51 -1.87
CA GLN A 49 -2.91 -18.09 -2.27
C GLN A 49 -3.86 -17.78 -3.43
N SER A 50 -4.10 -18.74 -4.32
CA SER A 50 -5.01 -18.58 -5.45
C SER A 50 -6.49 -18.66 -5.06
N HIS A 51 -6.83 -19.31 -3.93
CA HIS A 51 -8.20 -19.38 -3.41
C HIS A 51 -8.52 -18.21 -2.49
N LEU A 52 -7.58 -17.77 -1.66
CA LEU A 52 -7.73 -16.57 -0.82
C LEU A 52 -7.87 -15.28 -1.64
N GLN A 53 -7.21 -15.20 -2.81
CA GLN A 53 -7.36 -14.08 -3.75
C GLN A 53 -8.71 -14.04 -4.48
N ARG A 54 -9.43 -15.17 -4.58
CA ARG A 54 -10.65 -15.30 -5.38
C ARG A 54 -11.96 -15.04 -4.62
N HIS A 55 -11.99 -15.24 -3.30
CA HIS A 55 -13.25 -15.34 -2.56
C HIS A 55 -13.51 -14.26 -1.51
N ARG A 56 -12.62 -13.26 -1.34
CA ARG A 56 -12.88 -12.11 -0.45
C ARG A 56 -13.28 -10.87 -1.25
N PRO A 57 -14.53 -10.37 -1.13
CA PRO A 57 -14.96 -9.14 -1.79
C PRO A 57 -14.33 -7.95 -1.08
N VAL A 58 -13.31 -7.33 -1.67
CA VAL A 58 -12.62 -6.16 -1.11
C VAL A 58 -12.06 -5.30 -2.26
N PRO A 59 -12.05 -3.95 -2.14
CA PRO A 59 -11.76 -3.03 -3.23
C PRO A 59 -10.42 -3.33 -3.91
N ASP A 60 -10.40 -3.05 -5.22
CA ASP A 60 -9.23 -3.12 -6.06
C ASP A 60 -8.00 -2.53 -5.34
N PRO A 61 -6.91 -3.30 -5.11
CA PRO A 61 -5.72 -2.82 -4.40
C PRO A 61 -5.14 -1.53 -5.01
N GLY A 62 -5.41 -1.24 -6.29
CA GLY A 62 -5.07 0.04 -6.94
C GLY A 62 -5.84 1.26 -6.43
N ARG A 63 -6.88 1.08 -5.59
CA ARG A 63 -7.71 2.16 -5.05
C ARG A 63 -7.15 2.80 -3.78
N ILE A 64 -6.08 2.29 -3.18
CA ILE A 64 -5.56 2.85 -1.92
C ILE A 64 -5.09 4.29 -2.10
N ALA A 65 -4.21 4.57 -3.07
CA ALA A 65 -3.76 5.95 -3.31
C ALA A 65 -4.93 6.88 -3.72
N PRO A 66 -5.83 6.52 -4.64
CA PRO A 66 -7.03 7.30 -4.92
C PRO A 66 -7.99 7.48 -3.74
N ALA A 67 -8.08 6.50 -2.83
CA ALA A 67 -8.93 6.57 -1.65
C ALA A 67 -8.33 7.49 -0.59
N VAL A 68 -7.04 7.38 -0.31
CA VAL A 68 -6.30 8.29 0.57
C VAL A 68 -6.35 9.73 0.02
N CYS A 69 -6.20 9.91 -1.30
CA CYS A 69 -6.40 11.22 -1.93
C CYS A 69 -7.84 11.71 -1.88
N ARG A 70 -8.85 10.84 -1.93
CA ARG A 70 -10.27 11.23 -1.82
C ARG A 70 -10.67 11.55 -0.38
N SER A 71 -10.10 10.87 0.60
CA SER A 71 -10.28 11.15 2.03
C SER A 71 -9.35 12.27 2.52
N SER A 72 -8.91 13.17 1.64
CA SER A 72 -7.85 14.15 1.91
C SER A 72 -8.11 15.06 3.12
N SER A 73 -9.35 15.15 3.61
CA SER A 73 -9.66 15.85 4.86
C SER A 73 -9.06 15.16 6.09
N ASP A 74 -8.96 13.83 6.09
CA ASP A 74 -8.52 13.02 7.23
C ASP A 74 -7.13 12.41 7.02
N ALA A 75 -6.64 12.41 5.78
CA ALA A 75 -5.32 11.89 5.44
C ALA A 75 -4.21 12.79 6.00
N LYS A 76 -3.21 12.18 6.63
CA LYS A 76 -2.10 12.90 7.27
C LYS A 76 -0.79 12.63 6.55
N GLY A 77 -0.06 13.70 6.23
CA GLY A 77 1.30 13.63 5.73
C GLY A 77 2.26 13.02 6.76
N GLY A 78 3.19 12.19 6.28
CA GLY A 78 4.18 11.51 7.11
C GLY A 78 3.68 10.24 7.79
N ILE A 79 2.50 9.75 7.39
CA ILE A 79 1.95 8.46 7.80
C ILE A 79 2.01 7.47 6.63
N TYR A 80 2.23 6.19 6.93
CA TYR A 80 2.20 5.11 5.95
C TYR A 80 0.81 4.47 5.91
N TYR A 81 0.23 4.36 4.72
CA TYR A 81 -1.10 3.75 4.54
C TYR A 81 -1.04 2.44 3.76
N GLY A 82 -1.84 1.47 4.19
CA GLY A 82 -1.92 0.14 3.62
C GLY A 82 -3.27 -0.51 3.86
N PRO A 83 -3.53 -1.68 3.26
CA PRO A 83 -4.79 -2.37 3.49
C PRO A 83 -4.83 -3.03 4.88
N GLU A 84 -5.98 -2.99 5.54
CA GLU A 84 -6.19 -3.54 6.90
C GLU A 84 -6.05 -5.07 7.05
N GLY A 85 -6.10 -5.83 5.95
CA GLY A 85 -6.20 -7.28 6.02
C GLY A 85 -4.91 -7.97 6.44
N VAL A 86 -4.98 -9.31 6.54
CA VAL A 86 -3.88 -10.15 6.99
C VAL A 86 -2.58 -9.82 6.26
N ARG A 87 -1.54 -9.46 7.02
CA ARG A 87 -0.21 -9.07 6.52
C ARG A 87 -0.25 -7.92 5.50
N GLU A 88 -1.25 -7.05 5.63
CA GLU A 88 -1.47 -5.92 4.73
C GLU A 88 -1.56 -6.35 3.26
N ALA A 89 -2.16 -7.52 3.02
CA ALA A 89 -2.24 -8.09 1.67
C ALA A 89 -3.41 -7.51 0.85
N ARG A 90 -4.56 -7.22 1.48
CA ARG A 90 -5.78 -6.71 0.85
C ARG A 90 -6.76 -6.24 1.94
N GLY A 91 -7.53 -5.18 1.71
CA GLY A 91 -8.33 -4.54 2.76
C GLY A 91 -8.76 -3.14 2.36
N TYR A 92 -9.59 -2.50 3.18
CA TYR A 92 -9.76 -1.05 3.08
C TYR A 92 -8.46 -0.33 3.50
N PRO A 93 -8.19 0.87 2.95
CA PRO A 93 -7.06 1.69 3.37
C PRO A 93 -7.15 2.01 4.87
N THR A 94 -6.07 1.74 5.59
CA THR A 94 -5.86 2.10 7.00
C THR A 94 -4.40 2.50 7.21
N GLU A 95 -4.05 2.98 8.40
CA GLU A 95 -2.67 3.19 8.80
C GLU A 95 -1.92 1.85 8.86
N ALA A 96 -0.79 1.78 8.17
CA ALA A 96 0.03 0.57 8.04
C ALA A 96 1.21 0.59 9.00
N GLU A 97 1.67 -0.59 9.38
CA GLU A 97 2.76 -0.75 10.33
C GLU A 97 4.12 -0.45 9.67
N ILE A 98 4.95 0.31 10.38
CA ILE A 98 6.35 0.52 10.01
C ILE A 98 7.18 -0.42 10.88
N ALA A 99 7.63 -1.52 10.29
CA ALA A 99 8.55 -2.43 10.97
C ALA A 99 9.84 -1.69 11.37
N PRO A 100 10.38 -1.95 12.58
CA PRO A 100 11.59 -1.30 13.09
C PRO A 100 12.85 -1.62 12.27
#